data_AF-A0A7Y6CTQ1-F1
#
_entry.id   AF-A0A7Y6CTQ1-F1
#
_cell.length_a   1.000
_cell.length_b   1.000
_cell.length_c   1.000
_cell.angle_alpha   90.00
_cell.angle_beta   90.00
_cell.angle_gamma   90.00
#
_symmetry.space_group_name_H-M   'P 1'
#
loop_
_entity.id
_entity.type
_entity.pdbx_description
1 polymer ?
#
loop_
_entity_poly.entity_id
_entity_poly.type
_entity_poly.pdbx_seq_one_letter_code
_entity_poly.pdbx_strand_id
1 'polypeptide(L)'
;MVALLEREELLARLEEARADGGRLVFVGGEAGVGKTALVRTFADRAGGVRHGSCENLAAPAPLGPFLDLGLEPGDPRSVAAAALALGGVVVLEDVHWADAASLDVLRVLGRRVEGTGTFVLATYRDDEVTGDHPLRVVLGELASAPGVSRVSVPPLSLAAVRELAEPLDADADAIHRLTQGNSFYVTEILAAGGDELPETVRDAVLARASLLDEPARRLLDAIAVVPLRAELWLLEAVVPDELQHLDACLDAGVVRADRDGVAFRHELARLAVESALAPHRRLGLHEAILAALEPRGDLSRLAHHAEEAGDVEAVVRYAP
;
A
#
# COMPACT_ATOMS: atom_id res chain seq x y z
N MET A 1 11.17 -2.66 -22.11
CA MET A 1 11.19 -1.78 -20.91
C MET A 1 9.78 -1.34 -20.69
N VAL A 2 9.21 -1.59 -19.51
CA VAL A 2 7.89 -1.06 -19.15
C VAL A 2 8.00 0.47 -19.20
N ALA A 3 7.17 1.12 -20.00
CA ALA A 3 7.14 2.58 -20.07
C ALA A 3 6.78 3.13 -18.70
N LEU A 4 7.48 4.16 -18.26
CA LEU A 4 7.34 4.70 -16.92
C LEU A 4 6.28 5.81 -16.96
N LEU A 5 5.02 5.39 -17.03
CA LEU A 5 3.88 6.29 -17.28
C LEU A 5 3.59 7.22 -16.10
N GLU A 6 3.33 8.48 -16.43
CA GLU A 6 2.89 9.52 -15.48
C GLU A 6 3.87 9.76 -14.31
N ARG A 7 5.18 9.64 -14.56
CA ARG A 7 6.21 9.97 -13.55
C ARG A 7 7.24 10.99 -14.02
N GLU A 8 7.07 11.54 -15.22
CA GLU A 8 7.99 12.52 -15.82
C GLU A 8 8.12 13.76 -14.94
N GLU A 9 7.00 14.27 -14.42
CA GLU A 9 7.00 15.42 -13.50
C GLU A 9 7.70 15.08 -12.17
N LEU A 10 7.49 13.89 -11.64
CA LEU A 10 8.16 13.45 -10.41
C LEU A 10 9.68 13.32 -10.62
N LEU A 11 10.10 12.75 -11.75
CA LEU A 11 11.52 12.67 -12.13
C LEU A 11 12.13 14.07 -12.26
N ALA A 12 11.45 14.99 -12.95
CA ALA A 12 11.92 16.36 -13.11
C ALA A 12 12.09 17.06 -11.75
N ARG A 13 11.11 16.89 -10.84
CA ARG A 13 11.19 17.44 -9.47
C ARG A 13 12.36 16.86 -8.66
N LEU A 14 12.65 15.57 -8.80
CA LEU A 14 13.82 14.96 -8.16
C LEU A 14 15.14 15.48 -8.75
N GLU A 15 15.20 15.67 -10.07
CA GLU A 15 16.37 16.22 -10.77
C GLU A 15 16.63 17.67 -10.37
N GLU A 16 15.59 18.51 -10.30
CA GLU A 16 15.66 19.89 -9.80
C GLU A 16 16.13 19.93 -8.34
N ALA A 17 15.52 19.12 -7.46
CA ALA A 17 15.94 19.07 -6.06
C ALA A 17 17.40 18.64 -5.90
N ARG A 18 17.90 17.74 -6.76
CA ARG A 18 19.30 17.31 -6.76
C ARG A 18 20.25 18.42 -7.21
N ALA A 19 19.83 19.25 -8.16
CA ALA A 19 20.62 20.37 -8.65
C ALA A 19 20.81 21.47 -7.57
N ASP A 20 19.86 21.60 -6.65
CA ASP A 20 19.93 22.54 -5.51
C ASP A 20 20.95 22.13 -4.42
N GLY A 21 21.54 20.95 -4.53
CA GLY A 21 22.55 20.42 -3.60
C GLY A 21 22.01 19.37 -2.64
N GLY A 22 22.53 19.38 -1.41
CA GLY A 22 22.23 18.36 -0.42
C GLY A 22 20.76 18.38 0.03
N ARG A 23 20.05 17.28 -0.22
CA ARG A 23 18.64 17.10 0.12
C ARG A 23 18.37 15.71 0.69
N LEU A 24 17.36 15.62 1.55
CA LEU A 24 16.72 14.36 1.93
C LEU A 24 15.27 14.39 1.41
N VAL A 25 14.96 13.51 0.47
CA VAL A 25 13.65 13.42 -0.15
C VAL A 25 12.99 12.10 0.26
N PHE A 26 11.89 12.19 0.99
CA PHE A 26 11.07 11.03 1.29
C PHE A 26 10.12 10.74 0.13
N VAL A 27 10.19 9.54 -0.44
CA VAL A 27 9.32 9.08 -1.53
C VAL A 27 8.28 8.14 -0.96
N GLY A 28 7.07 8.65 -0.76
CA GLY A 28 5.94 7.93 -0.20
C GLY A 28 4.96 7.44 -1.27
N GLY A 29 4.16 6.45 -0.93
CA GLY A 29 3.10 5.91 -1.77
C GLY A 29 2.80 4.47 -1.39
N GLU A 30 1.68 3.94 -1.89
CA GLU A 30 1.20 2.61 -1.55
C GLU A 30 2.18 1.51 -2.00
N ALA A 31 2.14 0.34 -1.35
CA ALA A 31 2.81 -0.86 -1.86
C ALA A 31 2.47 -1.10 -3.34
N GLY A 32 3.48 -1.38 -4.18
CA GLY A 32 3.26 -1.67 -5.61
C GLY A 32 2.97 -0.47 -6.53
N VAL A 33 2.82 0.75 -6.01
CA VAL A 33 2.45 1.93 -6.82
C VAL A 33 3.53 2.39 -7.84
N GLY A 34 4.75 1.87 -7.73
CA GLY A 34 5.88 2.18 -8.63
C GLY A 34 6.98 3.06 -8.05
N LYS A 35 7.07 3.21 -6.72
CA LYS A 35 8.14 3.98 -6.04
C LYS A 35 9.55 3.54 -6.48
N THR A 36 9.82 2.23 -6.41
CA THR A 36 11.13 1.66 -6.77
C THR A 36 11.44 1.87 -8.26
N ALA A 37 10.45 1.82 -9.14
CA ALA A 37 10.66 2.10 -10.57
C ALA A 37 11.05 3.57 -10.81
N LEU A 38 10.37 4.51 -10.14
CA LEU A 38 10.72 5.94 -10.15
C LEU A 38 12.15 6.17 -9.64
N VAL A 39 12.47 5.65 -8.45
CA VAL A 39 13.78 5.82 -7.81
C VAL A 39 14.89 5.18 -8.63
N ARG A 40 14.68 3.98 -9.17
CA ARG A 40 15.63 3.30 -10.04
C ARG A 40 15.90 4.12 -11.30
N THR A 41 14.87 4.66 -11.94
CA THR A 41 15.03 5.45 -13.16
C THR A 41 15.78 6.76 -12.89
N PHE A 42 15.49 7.41 -11.77
CA PHE A 42 16.28 8.56 -11.32
C PHE A 42 17.75 8.17 -11.05
N ALA A 43 17.97 7.07 -10.33
CA ALA A 43 19.29 6.57 -9.97
C ALA A 43 20.13 6.24 -11.22
N ASP A 44 19.53 5.56 -12.20
CA ASP A 44 20.17 5.21 -13.47
C ASP A 44 20.62 6.48 -14.24
N ARG A 45 19.84 7.57 -14.19
CA ARG A 45 20.22 8.87 -14.79
C ARG A 45 21.31 9.61 -14.02
N ALA A 46 21.30 9.51 -12.69
CA ALA A 46 22.25 10.21 -11.84
C ALA A 46 23.66 9.60 -11.91
N GLY A 47 23.74 8.27 -12.00
CA GLY A 47 24.99 7.51 -11.96
C GLY A 47 25.68 7.51 -10.59
N GLY A 48 26.47 6.47 -10.30
CA GLY A 48 27.26 6.39 -9.06
C GLY A 48 26.43 6.37 -7.77
N VAL A 49 25.28 5.68 -7.80
CA VAL A 49 24.32 5.62 -6.68
C VAL A 49 24.70 4.52 -5.70
N ARG A 50 24.56 4.79 -4.41
CA ARG A 50 24.69 3.80 -3.35
C ARG A 50 23.32 3.43 -2.80
N HIS A 51 23.09 2.14 -2.59
CA HIS A 51 21.81 1.61 -2.16
C HIS A 51 21.95 0.92 -0.81
N GLY A 52 20.98 1.19 0.06
CA GLY A 52 20.74 0.41 1.27
C GLY A 52 19.25 0.12 1.40
N SER A 53 18.92 -0.99 2.05
CA SER A 53 17.54 -1.43 2.19
C SER A 53 17.20 -1.79 3.63
N CYS A 54 15.97 -1.50 4.03
CA CYS A 54 15.41 -2.06 5.25
C CYS A 54 14.66 -3.36 4.92
N GLU A 55 14.83 -4.37 5.76
CA GLU A 55 14.15 -5.66 5.60
C GLU A 55 13.03 -5.82 6.64
N ASN A 56 11.93 -6.45 6.24
CA ASN A 56 10.84 -6.81 7.16
C ASN A 56 11.20 -8.06 7.96
N LEU A 57 12.12 -7.91 8.91
CA LEU A 57 12.56 -8.98 9.80
C LEU A 57 12.01 -8.77 11.21
N ALA A 58 11.73 -9.88 11.90
CA ALA A 58 11.32 -9.84 13.31
C ALA A 58 12.42 -9.25 14.23
N ALA A 59 13.69 -9.38 13.83
CA ALA A 59 14.84 -8.83 14.55
C ALA A 59 15.86 -8.29 13.52
N PRO A 60 15.66 -7.08 12.97
CA PRO A 60 16.55 -6.51 11.97
C PRO A 60 17.91 -6.17 12.60
N ALA A 61 18.98 -6.28 11.81
CA ALA A 61 20.30 -5.81 12.22
C ALA A 61 20.26 -4.28 12.40
N PRO A 62 20.74 -3.73 13.54
CA PRO A 62 20.80 -2.29 13.72
C PRO A 62 21.61 -1.64 12.61
N LEU A 63 21.12 -0.51 12.08
CA LEU A 63 21.79 0.25 11.02
C LEU A 63 21.90 -0.48 9.68
N GLY A 64 21.14 -1.56 9.46
CA GLY A 64 21.14 -2.38 8.23
C GLY A 64 21.32 -1.59 6.92
N PRO A 65 20.42 -0.64 6.58
CA PRO A 65 20.53 0.11 5.33
C PRO A 65 21.81 0.96 5.23
N PHE A 66 22.48 1.31 6.33
CA PHE A 66 23.74 2.05 6.31
C PHE A 66 24.95 1.12 6.18
N LEU A 67 24.85 -0.10 6.71
CA LEU A 67 25.87 -1.14 6.50
C LEU A 67 25.93 -1.55 5.02
N ASP A 68 24.79 -1.61 4.33
CA ASP A 68 24.71 -1.86 2.88
C ASP A 68 25.47 -0.80 2.06
N LEU A 69 25.56 0.44 2.56
CA LEU A 69 26.35 1.51 1.95
C LEU A 69 27.86 1.34 2.17
N GLY A 70 28.28 0.33 2.92
CA GLY A 70 29.66 0.11 3.33
C GLY A 70 30.11 1.00 4.49
N LEU A 71 29.18 1.50 5.31
CA LEU A 71 29.50 2.30 6.49
C LEU A 71 29.78 1.41 7.69
N GLU A 72 30.76 1.81 8.50
CA GLU A 72 31.04 1.13 9.76
C GLU A 72 29.92 1.41 10.79
N PRO A 73 29.55 0.42 11.61
CA PRO A 73 28.58 0.61 12.67
C PRO A 73 29.11 1.62 13.71
N GLY A 74 28.21 2.42 14.27
CA GLY A 74 28.55 3.46 15.21
C GLY A 74 27.31 4.07 15.85
N ASP A 75 27.49 5.16 16.59
CA ASP A 75 26.35 5.95 17.04
C ASP A 75 25.66 6.64 15.83
N PRO A 76 24.35 6.94 15.90
CA PRO A 76 23.63 7.51 14.77
C PRO A 76 24.24 8.80 14.19
N ARG A 77 24.96 9.60 15.00
CA ARG A 77 25.57 10.84 14.50
C ARG A 77 26.83 10.58 13.69
N SER A 78 27.66 9.61 14.07
CA SER A 78 28.86 9.24 13.31
C SER A 78 28.48 8.58 11.99
N VAL A 79 27.49 7.69 11.99
CA VAL A 79 26.97 7.06 10.77
C VAL A 79 26.36 8.10 9.83
N ALA A 80 25.55 9.03 10.35
CA ALA A 80 25.01 10.12 9.53
C ALA A 80 26.11 11.01 8.93
N ALA A 81 27.16 11.33 9.70
CA ALA A 81 28.28 12.11 9.18
C ALA A 81 29.03 11.36 8.07
N ALA A 82 29.26 10.05 8.24
CA ALA A 82 29.87 9.22 7.22
C ALA A 82 29.00 9.15 5.95
N ALA A 83 27.69 8.95 6.09
CA ALA A 83 26.73 8.96 4.99
C ALA A 83 26.73 10.29 4.23
N LEU A 84 26.78 11.43 4.93
CA LEU A 84 26.89 12.75 4.28
C LEU A 84 28.25 12.96 3.58
N ALA A 85 29.32 12.34 4.07
CA ALA A 85 30.64 12.41 3.46
C ALA A 85 30.77 11.55 2.19
N LEU A 86 29.85 10.61 1.96
CA LEU A 86 29.82 9.78 0.75
C LEU A 86 29.65 10.62 -0.52
N GLY A 87 28.89 11.72 -0.46
CA GLY A 87 28.52 12.54 -1.61
C GLY A 87 27.66 11.78 -2.64
N GLY A 88 27.08 12.52 -3.59
CA GLY A 88 26.31 11.92 -4.68
C GLY A 88 24.92 11.46 -4.23
N VAL A 89 24.39 10.41 -4.86
CA VAL A 89 23.03 9.91 -4.57
C VAL A 89 23.10 8.68 -3.65
N VAL A 90 22.32 8.73 -2.58
CA VAL A 90 22.09 7.61 -1.66
C VAL A 90 20.61 7.26 -1.71
N VAL A 91 20.31 5.98 -1.90
CA VAL A 91 18.95 5.44 -1.88
C VAL A 91 18.82 4.54 -0.66
N LEU A 92 17.83 4.83 0.18
CA LEU A 92 17.42 4.03 1.33
C LEU A 92 16.02 3.50 1.04
N GLU A 93 15.92 2.22 0.71
CA GLU A 93 14.65 1.58 0.38
C GLU A 93 13.89 1.14 1.63
N ASP A 94 12.57 1.27 1.58
CA ASP A 94 11.62 0.74 2.55
C ASP A 94 11.87 1.17 4.02
N VAL A 95 12.21 2.44 4.24
CA VAL A 95 12.57 2.99 5.57
C VAL A 95 11.47 2.92 6.63
N HIS A 96 10.27 2.46 6.27
CA HIS A 96 9.21 2.13 7.23
C HIS A 96 9.55 0.87 8.04
N TRP A 97 10.35 -0.06 7.51
CA TRP A 97 10.89 -1.20 8.26
C TRP A 97 12.22 -0.91 8.96
N ALA A 98 12.65 0.35 9.00
CA ALA A 98 13.92 0.73 9.63
C ALA A 98 13.88 0.50 11.16
N ASP A 99 14.98 -0.03 11.69
CA ASP A 99 15.20 -0.12 13.13
C ASP A 99 15.34 1.27 13.78
N ALA A 100 15.25 1.33 15.10
CA ALA A 100 15.31 2.59 15.84
C ALA A 100 16.60 3.38 15.61
N ALA A 101 17.76 2.70 15.50
CA ALA A 101 19.03 3.37 15.28
C ALA A 101 19.10 3.93 13.85
N SER A 102 18.61 3.20 12.85
CA SER A 102 18.48 3.69 11.47
C SER A 102 17.58 4.93 11.36
N LEU A 103 16.45 4.93 12.08
CA LEU A 103 15.56 6.10 12.15
C LEU A 103 16.25 7.31 12.81
N ASP A 104 17.08 7.09 13.82
CA ASP A 104 17.89 8.16 14.43
C ASP A 104 18.94 8.71 13.46
N VAL A 105 19.54 7.89 12.60
CA VAL A 105 20.43 8.35 11.53
C VAL A 105 19.64 9.25 10.56
N LEU A 106 18.44 8.85 10.14
CA LEU A 106 17.57 9.68 9.28
C LEU A 106 17.25 11.04 9.91
N ARG A 107 16.99 11.11 11.22
CA ARG A 107 16.80 12.37 11.95
C ARG A 107 18.03 13.27 11.87
N VAL A 108 19.22 12.70 12.05
CA VAL A 108 20.48 13.46 11.97
C VAL A 108 20.75 13.91 10.53
N LEU A 109 20.53 13.04 9.54
CA LEU A 109 20.66 13.38 8.11
C LEU A 109 19.74 14.54 7.74
N GLY A 110 18.44 14.45 8.05
CA GLY A 110 17.48 15.49 7.69
C GLY A 110 17.81 16.88 8.29
N ARG A 111 18.51 16.93 9.43
CA ARG A 111 18.93 18.20 10.05
C ARG A 111 20.27 18.74 9.54
N ARG A 112 21.02 17.97 8.75
CA ARG A 112 22.40 18.29 8.35
C ARG A 112 22.69 18.13 6.87
N VAL A 113 21.74 17.65 6.09
CA VAL A 113 21.92 17.38 4.66
C VAL A 113 22.08 18.67 3.86
N GLU A 114 21.44 19.76 4.29
CA GLU A 114 21.58 21.07 3.68
C GLU A 114 23.04 21.54 3.72
N GLY A 115 23.55 22.04 2.59
CA GLY A 115 24.94 22.47 2.45
C GLY A 115 25.94 21.34 2.19
N THR A 116 25.47 20.08 2.07
CA THR A 116 26.30 18.95 1.63
C THR A 116 26.15 18.68 0.14
N GLY A 117 26.97 17.78 -0.41
CA GLY A 117 26.84 17.27 -1.79
C GLY A 117 26.04 15.96 -1.89
N THR A 118 25.27 15.61 -0.85
CA THR A 118 24.61 14.30 -0.72
C THR A 118 23.11 14.43 -0.90
N PHE A 119 22.57 13.71 -1.88
CA PHE A 119 21.15 13.63 -2.19
C PHE A 119 20.60 12.28 -1.76
N VAL A 120 19.80 12.26 -0.69
CA VAL A 120 19.25 11.04 -0.10
C VAL A 120 17.81 10.86 -0.55
N LEU A 121 17.50 9.72 -1.16
CA LEU A 121 16.13 9.25 -1.41
C LEU A 121 15.78 8.21 -0.38
N ALA A 122 14.70 8.41 0.37
CA ALA A 122 14.20 7.45 1.36
C ALA A 122 12.78 7.00 0.98
N THR A 123 12.60 5.76 0.55
CA THR A 123 11.29 5.26 0.13
C THR A 123 10.53 4.68 1.31
N TYR A 124 9.21 4.89 1.35
CA TYR A 124 8.36 4.28 2.37
C TYR A 124 6.95 4.01 1.86
N ARG A 125 6.25 3.10 2.54
CA ARG A 125 4.84 2.79 2.30
C ARG A 125 3.98 3.66 3.20
N ASP A 126 3.24 4.60 2.60
CA ASP A 126 2.38 5.49 3.38
C ASP A 126 1.19 4.75 4.01
N ASP A 127 0.75 3.67 3.38
CA ASP A 127 -0.29 2.80 3.89
C ASP A 127 0.16 1.96 5.11
N GLU A 128 1.44 1.67 5.28
CA GLU A 128 1.98 0.98 6.47
C GLU A 128 2.39 1.95 7.60
N VAL A 129 2.52 3.25 7.30
CA VAL A 129 2.94 4.27 8.27
C VAL A 129 1.72 4.96 8.90
N THR A 130 0.97 4.19 9.69
CA THR A 130 -0.26 4.63 10.37
C THR A 130 -0.09 4.74 11.89
N GLY A 131 -1.05 5.39 12.57
CA GLY A 131 -1.06 5.48 14.04
C GLY A 131 0.25 5.99 14.64
N ASP A 132 0.81 5.22 15.57
CA ASP A 132 2.04 5.52 16.32
C ASP A 132 3.33 5.01 15.65
N HIS A 133 3.28 4.69 14.34
CA HIS A 133 4.44 4.17 13.63
C HIS A 133 5.68 5.09 13.79
N PRO A 134 6.85 4.59 14.21
CA PRO A 134 8.03 5.42 14.51
C PRO A 134 8.48 6.36 13.38
N LEU A 135 8.42 5.90 12.13
CA LEU A 135 8.72 6.73 10.96
C LEU A 135 7.78 7.95 10.83
N ARG A 136 6.51 7.85 11.27
CA ARG A 136 5.57 8.99 11.24
C ARG A 136 6.07 10.15 12.11
N VAL A 137 6.69 9.82 13.25
CA VAL A 137 7.32 10.81 14.15
C VAL A 137 8.50 11.47 13.45
N VAL A 138 9.41 10.68 12.84
CA VAL A 138 10.57 11.20 12.09
C VAL A 138 10.12 12.15 10.98
N LEU A 139 9.14 11.71 10.19
CA LEU A 139 8.55 12.49 9.11
C LEU A 139 8.02 13.83 9.66
N GLY A 140 7.27 13.81 10.76
CA GLY A 140 6.72 15.02 11.40
C GLY A 140 7.81 15.97 11.91
N GLU A 141 8.84 15.45 12.59
CA GLU A 141 9.97 16.23 13.09
C GLU A 141 10.77 16.92 11.99
N LEU A 142 10.88 16.29 10.81
CA LEU A 142 11.65 16.80 9.69
C LEU A 142 10.80 17.59 8.68
N ALA A 143 9.50 17.76 8.89
CA ALA A 143 8.59 18.36 7.91
C ALA A 143 8.96 19.81 7.53
N SER A 144 9.56 20.56 8.46
CA SER A 144 10.02 21.94 8.25
C SER A 144 11.55 22.07 8.19
N ALA A 145 12.27 20.95 8.20
CA ALA A 145 13.73 20.97 8.16
C ALA A 145 14.21 21.45 6.78
N PRO A 146 15.14 22.42 6.73
CA PRO A 146 15.76 22.84 5.47
C PRO A 146 16.42 21.66 4.76
N GLY A 147 16.28 21.62 3.43
CA GLY A 147 16.79 20.51 2.62
C GLY A 147 15.97 19.21 2.69
N VAL A 148 14.90 19.14 3.49
CA VAL A 148 13.99 17.99 3.52
C VAL A 148 12.74 18.27 2.69
N SER A 149 12.32 17.28 1.89
CA SER A 149 11.04 17.34 1.17
C SER A 149 10.37 15.97 1.10
N ARG A 150 9.09 15.96 0.72
CA ARG A 150 8.34 14.73 0.47
C ARG A 150 7.74 14.74 -0.93
N VAL A 151 7.81 13.59 -1.58
CA VAL A 151 7.18 13.32 -2.87
C VAL A 151 6.27 12.12 -2.68
N SER A 152 5.00 12.26 -3.08
CA SER A 152 4.05 11.15 -3.10
C SER A 152 3.95 10.63 -4.54
N VAL A 153 4.04 9.31 -4.71
CA VAL A 153 3.83 8.62 -5.97
C VAL A 153 2.36 8.20 -6.04
N PRO A 154 1.55 8.84 -6.89
CA PRO A 154 0.14 8.50 -7.00
C PRO A 154 -0.06 7.18 -7.77
N PRO A 155 -1.19 6.49 -7.59
CA PRO A 155 -1.63 5.46 -8.52
C PRO A 155 -1.71 5.98 -9.96
N LEU A 156 -1.66 5.06 -10.94
CA LEU A 156 -1.87 5.38 -12.35
C LEU A 156 -3.29 5.89 -12.57
N SER A 157 -3.45 6.91 -13.40
CA SER A 157 -4.77 7.35 -13.82
C SER A 157 -5.45 6.32 -14.72
N LEU A 158 -6.77 6.41 -14.86
CA LEU A 158 -7.52 5.64 -15.86
C LEU A 158 -6.98 5.85 -17.29
N ALA A 159 -6.44 7.03 -17.61
CA ALA A 159 -5.86 7.28 -18.92
C ALA A 159 -4.58 6.46 -19.13
N ALA A 160 -3.71 6.38 -18.13
CA ALA A 160 -2.52 5.52 -18.18
C ALA A 160 -2.89 4.03 -18.20
N VAL A 161 -3.91 3.61 -17.44
CA VAL A 161 -4.40 2.21 -17.51
C VAL A 161 -4.94 1.89 -18.90
N ARG A 162 -5.66 2.81 -19.56
CA ARG A 162 -6.12 2.65 -20.94
C ARG A 162 -4.97 2.48 -21.93
N GLU A 163 -3.91 3.28 -21.79
CA GLU A 163 -2.71 3.15 -22.62
C GLU A 163 -2.02 1.78 -22.44
N LEU A 164 -1.98 1.26 -21.20
CA LEU A 164 -1.41 -0.07 -20.93
C LEU A 164 -2.30 -1.23 -21.43
N ALA A 165 -3.61 -1.04 -21.43
CA ALA A 165 -4.58 -2.07 -21.82
C ALA A 165 -4.81 -2.14 -23.34
N GLU A 166 -4.64 -1.04 -24.07
CA GLU A 166 -4.89 -0.95 -25.52
C GLU A 166 -4.16 -2.03 -26.34
N PRO A 167 -2.86 -2.32 -26.12
CA PRO A 167 -2.15 -3.35 -26.89
C PRO A 167 -2.68 -4.78 -26.67
N LEU A 168 -3.45 -5.00 -25.60
CA LEU A 168 -3.97 -6.29 -25.17
C LEU A 168 -5.48 -6.43 -25.39
N ASP A 169 -6.15 -5.38 -25.92
CA ASP A 169 -7.61 -5.33 -26.10
C ASP A 169 -8.39 -5.62 -24.80
N ALA A 170 -7.85 -5.20 -23.65
CA ALA A 170 -8.43 -5.46 -22.33
C ALA A 170 -9.34 -4.31 -21.84
N ASP A 171 -10.33 -4.61 -20.99
CA ASP A 171 -11.22 -3.59 -20.40
C ASP A 171 -10.49 -2.76 -19.33
N ALA A 172 -9.91 -1.63 -19.78
CA ALA A 172 -9.20 -0.70 -18.91
C ALA A 172 -10.06 -0.12 -17.78
N ASP A 173 -11.36 0.07 -18.01
CA ASP A 173 -12.27 0.62 -17.01
C ASP A 173 -12.52 -0.43 -15.91
N ALA A 174 -12.67 -1.71 -16.26
CA ALA A 174 -12.72 -2.81 -15.30
C ALA A 174 -11.40 -2.94 -14.51
N ILE A 175 -10.27 -2.96 -15.21
CA ILE A 175 -8.94 -3.05 -14.58
C ILE A 175 -8.73 -1.89 -13.61
N HIS A 176 -9.02 -0.65 -14.01
CA HIS A 176 -8.86 0.49 -13.13
C HIS A 176 -9.81 0.42 -11.92
N ARG A 177 -11.06 -0.03 -12.08
CA ARG A 177 -11.98 -0.27 -10.95
C ARG A 177 -11.43 -1.30 -9.97
N LEU A 178 -10.87 -2.40 -10.46
CA LEU A 178 -10.33 -3.48 -9.64
C LEU A 178 -9.03 -3.11 -8.93
N THR A 179 -8.17 -2.36 -9.61
CA THR A 179 -6.80 -2.06 -9.13
C THR A 179 -6.65 -0.70 -8.48
N GLN A 180 -7.64 0.19 -8.68
CA GLN A 180 -7.56 1.60 -8.35
C GLN A 180 -6.29 2.27 -8.89
N GLY A 181 -5.78 1.80 -10.04
CA GLY A 181 -4.58 2.33 -10.67
C GLY A 181 -3.26 1.90 -10.03
N ASN A 182 -3.27 0.99 -9.05
CA ASN A 182 -2.02 0.49 -8.46
C ASN A 182 -1.20 -0.23 -9.54
N SER A 183 -0.03 0.33 -9.86
CA SER A 183 0.78 -0.08 -11.02
C SER A 183 1.11 -1.56 -11.03
N PHE A 184 1.43 -2.16 -9.87
CA PHE A 184 1.74 -3.58 -9.77
C PHE A 184 0.52 -4.42 -10.17
N TYR A 185 -0.65 -4.16 -9.60
CA TYR A 185 -1.85 -4.92 -9.90
C TYR A 185 -2.33 -4.73 -11.34
N VAL A 186 -2.23 -3.51 -11.89
CA VAL A 186 -2.53 -3.24 -13.31
C VAL A 186 -1.65 -4.12 -14.19
N THR A 187 -0.34 -4.16 -13.94
CA THR A 187 0.58 -4.95 -14.76
C THR A 187 0.36 -6.45 -14.62
N GLU A 188 0.01 -6.94 -13.42
CA GLU A 188 -0.23 -8.37 -13.19
C GLU A 188 -1.54 -8.83 -13.86
N ILE A 189 -2.63 -8.05 -13.79
CA ILE A 189 -3.90 -8.40 -14.46
C ILE A 189 -3.70 -8.39 -15.99
N LEU A 190 -3.01 -7.39 -16.53
CA LEU A 190 -2.70 -7.33 -17.95
C LEU A 190 -1.83 -8.51 -18.39
N ALA A 191 -0.86 -8.92 -17.56
CA ALA A 191 -0.04 -10.11 -17.82
C ALA A 191 -0.84 -11.42 -17.76
N ALA A 192 -1.91 -11.47 -16.95
CA ALA A 192 -2.82 -12.60 -16.84
C ALA A 192 -3.93 -12.64 -17.91
N GLY A 193 -3.94 -11.68 -18.85
CA GLY A 193 -4.92 -11.66 -19.95
C GLY A 193 -6.17 -10.79 -19.70
N GLY A 194 -6.16 -9.93 -18.67
CA GLY A 194 -7.15 -8.85 -18.51
C GLY A 194 -8.35 -9.17 -17.60
N ASP A 195 -8.70 -10.45 -17.43
CA ASP A 195 -9.98 -10.84 -16.80
C ASP A 195 -9.84 -11.56 -15.44
N GLU A 196 -8.66 -12.07 -15.10
CA GLU A 196 -8.46 -12.87 -13.89
C GLU A 196 -7.54 -12.22 -12.85
N LEU A 197 -7.88 -12.44 -11.58
CA LEU A 197 -7.09 -12.00 -10.44
C LEU A 197 -5.76 -12.80 -10.40
N PRO A 198 -4.58 -12.15 -10.43
CA PRO A 198 -3.31 -12.86 -10.48
C PRO A 198 -3.10 -13.77 -9.27
N GLU A 199 -2.60 -15.00 -9.50
CA GLU A 199 -2.34 -15.99 -8.43
C GLU A 199 -1.42 -15.42 -7.34
N THR A 200 -0.42 -14.63 -7.73
CA THR A 200 0.55 -13.96 -6.82
C THR A 200 -0.13 -13.04 -5.81
N VAL A 201 -1.13 -12.28 -6.25
CA VAL A 201 -1.92 -11.37 -5.39
C VAL A 201 -2.79 -12.17 -4.44
N ARG A 202 -3.45 -13.22 -4.97
CA ARG A 202 -4.27 -14.13 -4.18
C ARG A 202 -3.47 -14.77 -3.06
N ASP A 203 -2.31 -15.34 -3.39
CA ASP A 203 -1.44 -16.01 -2.43
C ASP A 203 -0.93 -15.07 -1.34
N ALA A 204 -0.50 -13.86 -1.72
CA ALA A 204 0.00 -12.88 -0.76
C ALA A 204 -1.07 -12.40 0.23
N VAL A 205 -2.33 -12.30 -0.20
CA VAL A 205 -3.45 -11.91 0.65
C VAL A 205 -3.88 -13.08 1.54
N LEU A 206 -3.99 -14.29 0.97
CA LEU A 206 -4.35 -15.48 1.72
C LEU A 206 -3.29 -15.86 2.76
N ALA A 207 -2.01 -15.61 2.49
CA ALA A 207 -0.93 -15.79 3.45
C ALA A 207 -1.11 -14.87 4.68
N ARG A 208 -1.44 -13.59 4.50
CA ARG A 208 -1.72 -12.68 5.62
C ARG A 208 -2.97 -13.09 6.38
N ALA A 209 -4.03 -13.44 5.66
CA ALA A 209 -5.27 -13.90 6.25
C ALA A 209 -5.13 -15.25 6.98
N SER A 210 -4.06 -16.02 6.73
CA SER A 210 -3.75 -17.26 7.45
C SER A 210 -3.11 -17.04 8.82
N LEU A 211 -2.64 -15.81 9.11
CA LEU A 211 -2.10 -15.43 10.42
C LEU A 211 -3.20 -15.10 11.44
N LEU A 212 -4.45 -14.95 10.97
CA LEU A 212 -5.61 -14.65 11.80
C LEU A 212 -6.11 -15.90 12.52
N ASP A 213 -6.58 -15.73 13.75
CA ASP A 213 -7.32 -16.76 14.45
C ASP A 213 -8.71 -16.97 13.83
N GLU A 214 -9.39 -18.06 14.20
CA GLU A 214 -10.67 -18.43 13.59
C GLU A 214 -11.75 -17.34 13.72
N PRO A 215 -11.94 -16.66 14.88
CA PRO A 215 -12.88 -15.56 15.01
C PRO A 215 -12.53 -14.35 14.12
N ALA A 216 -11.26 -13.91 14.09
CA ALA A 216 -10.84 -12.83 13.20
C ALA A 216 -11.03 -13.21 11.73
N ARG A 217 -10.80 -14.49 11.38
CA ARG A 217 -11.03 -14.96 10.02
C ARG A 217 -12.50 -14.91 9.62
N ARG A 218 -13.42 -15.28 10.52
CA ARG A 218 -14.87 -15.16 10.27
C ARG A 218 -15.31 -13.70 10.10
N LEU A 219 -14.74 -12.78 10.86
CA LEU A 219 -14.96 -11.34 10.65
C LEU A 219 -14.44 -10.88 9.28
N LEU A 220 -13.21 -11.28 8.91
CA LEU A 220 -12.62 -10.94 7.61
C LEU A 220 -13.47 -11.48 6.44
N ASP A 221 -13.97 -12.70 6.56
CA ASP A 221 -14.87 -13.33 5.60
C ASP A 221 -16.16 -12.51 5.42
N ALA A 222 -16.76 -12.01 6.51
CA ALA A 222 -17.94 -11.14 6.45
C ALA A 222 -17.64 -9.77 5.81
N ILE A 223 -16.49 -9.16 6.11
CA ILE A 223 -16.03 -7.93 5.47
C ILE A 223 -15.82 -8.17 3.97
N ALA A 224 -15.29 -9.33 3.58
CA ALA A 224 -14.97 -9.65 2.19
C ALA A 224 -16.22 -9.68 1.28
N VAL A 225 -17.37 -10.03 1.84
CA VAL A 225 -18.64 -10.11 1.11
C VAL A 225 -19.24 -8.72 0.83
N VAL A 226 -18.79 -7.66 1.50
CA VAL A 226 -19.30 -6.29 1.29
C VAL A 226 -18.37 -5.50 0.37
N PRO A 227 -18.80 -5.13 -0.85
CA PRO A 227 -17.97 -4.34 -1.76
C PRO A 227 -17.56 -2.98 -1.19
N LEU A 228 -16.33 -2.55 -1.49
CA LEU A 228 -15.73 -1.25 -1.15
C LEU A 228 -15.54 -0.97 0.36
N ARG A 229 -16.61 -0.98 1.15
CA ARG A 229 -16.59 -0.63 2.58
C ARG A 229 -17.71 -1.33 3.35
N ALA A 230 -17.34 -2.01 4.43
CA ALA A 230 -18.27 -2.55 5.43
C ALA A 230 -18.42 -1.59 6.61
N GLU A 231 -19.63 -1.11 6.88
CA GLU A 231 -19.92 -0.30 8.07
C GLU A 231 -19.89 -1.13 9.36
N LEU A 232 -19.46 -0.54 10.48
CA LEU A 232 -19.40 -1.27 11.76
C LEU A 232 -20.76 -1.76 12.24
N TRP A 233 -21.82 -0.97 12.03
CA TRP A 233 -23.19 -1.36 12.41
C TRP A 233 -23.69 -2.59 11.64
N LEU A 234 -23.22 -2.76 10.39
CA LEU A 234 -23.59 -3.90 9.55
C LEU A 234 -22.86 -5.14 10.03
N LEU A 235 -21.56 -5.02 10.33
CA LEU A 235 -20.78 -6.12 10.90
C LEU A 235 -21.31 -6.53 12.27
N GLU A 236 -21.70 -5.58 13.12
CA GLU A 236 -22.34 -5.85 14.42
C GLU A 236 -23.65 -6.63 14.26
N ALA A 237 -24.42 -6.38 13.20
CA ALA A 237 -25.66 -7.11 12.94
C ALA A 237 -25.42 -8.53 12.42
N VAL A 238 -24.33 -8.76 11.67
CA VAL A 238 -24.07 -10.02 10.95
C VAL A 238 -23.14 -10.96 11.73
N VAL A 239 -22.11 -10.41 12.38
CA VAL A 239 -21.07 -11.14 13.14
C VAL A 239 -20.76 -10.42 14.47
N PRO A 240 -21.74 -10.29 15.40
CA PRO A 240 -21.59 -9.51 16.62
C PRO A 240 -20.46 -10.01 17.53
N ASP A 241 -20.30 -11.33 17.65
CA ASP A 241 -19.33 -11.94 18.57
C ASP A 241 -17.89 -11.82 18.04
N GLU A 242 -17.71 -11.75 16.72
CA GLU A 242 -16.40 -11.62 16.10
C GLU A 242 -15.91 -10.17 16.02
N LEU A 243 -16.77 -9.15 16.13
CA LEU A 243 -16.39 -7.75 15.95
C LEU A 243 -15.25 -7.29 16.88
N GLN A 244 -15.15 -7.88 18.07
CA GLN A 244 -14.05 -7.64 19.02
C GLN A 244 -12.65 -8.03 18.48
N HIS A 245 -12.58 -8.83 17.41
CA HIS A 245 -11.34 -9.24 16.74
C HIS A 245 -10.94 -8.32 15.58
N LEU A 246 -11.59 -7.16 15.44
CA LEU A 246 -11.30 -6.21 14.37
C LEU A 246 -9.84 -5.71 14.40
N ASP A 247 -9.29 -5.48 15.58
CA ASP A 247 -7.90 -5.04 15.75
C ASP A 247 -6.91 -6.05 15.15
N ALA A 248 -7.16 -7.36 15.31
CA ALA A 248 -6.31 -8.39 14.69
C ALA A 248 -6.35 -8.32 13.15
N CYS A 249 -7.51 -8.01 12.55
CA CYS A 249 -7.64 -7.84 11.11
C CYS A 249 -6.89 -6.59 10.60
N LEU A 250 -6.94 -5.50 11.39
CA LEU A 250 -6.21 -4.27 11.12
C LEU A 250 -4.69 -4.47 11.23
N ASP A 251 -4.25 -5.16 12.28
CA ASP A 251 -2.84 -5.46 12.56
C ASP A 251 -2.23 -6.42 11.52
N ALA A 252 -3.01 -7.38 11.04
CA ALA A 252 -2.60 -8.25 9.92
C ALA A 252 -2.46 -7.48 8.59
N GLY A 253 -2.91 -6.23 8.54
CA GLY A 253 -2.77 -5.35 7.38
C GLY A 253 -3.65 -5.74 6.20
N VAL A 254 -4.67 -6.58 6.39
CA VAL A 254 -5.56 -7.00 5.30
C VAL A 254 -6.66 -5.96 5.07
N VAL A 255 -7.14 -5.35 6.16
CA VAL A 255 -8.13 -4.28 6.15
C VAL A 255 -7.56 -3.00 6.75
N ARG A 256 -8.22 -1.87 6.49
CA ARG A 256 -7.95 -0.55 7.05
C ARG A 256 -9.22 0.05 7.63
N ALA A 257 -9.05 0.89 8.65
CA ALA A 257 -10.14 1.73 9.14
C ALA A 257 -10.59 2.72 8.04
N ASP A 258 -11.90 2.87 7.86
CA ASP A 258 -12.48 3.82 6.92
C ASP A 258 -13.74 4.48 7.52
N ARG A 259 -13.56 5.69 8.06
CA ARG A 259 -14.62 6.49 8.70
C ARG A 259 -15.34 5.71 9.83
N ASP A 260 -16.58 5.29 9.56
CA ASP A 260 -17.51 4.55 10.43
C ASP A 260 -17.55 3.04 10.11
N GLY A 261 -16.53 2.55 9.40
CA GLY A 261 -16.42 1.19 8.94
C GLY A 261 -14.98 0.76 8.71
N VAL A 262 -14.85 -0.32 7.96
CA VAL A 262 -13.59 -0.88 7.49
C VAL A 262 -13.68 -1.23 6.02
N ALA A 263 -12.53 -1.19 5.36
CA ALA A 263 -12.38 -1.55 3.95
C ALA A 263 -11.14 -2.41 3.79
N PHE A 264 -11.13 -3.27 2.78
CA PHE A 264 -9.88 -3.88 2.34
C PHE A 264 -8.93 -2.78 1.85
N ARG A 265 -7.63 -2.98 2.05
CA ARG A 265 -6.64 -2.04 1.50
C ARG A 265 -6.75 -1.94 -0.01
N HIS A 266 -7.05 -3.07 -0.66
CA HIS A 266 -7.30 -3.14 -2.10
C HIS A 266 -8.48 -4.06 -2.42
N GLU A 267 -9.23 -3.72 -3.45
CA GLU A 267 -10.39 -4.52 -3.89
C GLU A 267 -9.98 -5.93 -4.33
N LEU A 268 -8.78 -6.11 -4.90
CA LEU A 268 -8.28 -7.44 -5.24
C LEU A 268 -8.06 -8.34 -4.02
N ALA A 269 -7.67 -7.76 -2.88
CA ALA A 269 -7.53 -8.52 -1.64
C ALA A 269 -8.89 -8.98 -1.12
N ARG A 270 -9.92 -8.13 -1.26
CA ARG A 270 -11.31 -8.49 -0.96
C ARG A 270 -11.75 -9.68 -1.80
N LEU A 271 -11.59 -9.58 -3.13
CA LEU A 271 -11.95 -10.64 -4.08
C LEU A 271 -11.18 -11.94 -3.86
N ALA A 272 -9.90 -11.87 -3.47
CA ALA A 272 -9.09 -13.04 -3.12
C ALA A 272 -9.63 -13.78 -1.89
N VAL A 273 -10.04 -13.04 -0.85
CA VAL A 273 -10.66 -13.64 0.34
C VAL A 273 -12.06 -14.17 0.02
N GLU A 274 -12.87 -13.38 -0.70
CA GLU A 274 -14.24 -13.76 -1.07
C GLU A 274 -14.27 -15.03 -1.94
N SER A 275 -13.41 -15.12 -2.96
CA SER A 275 -13.34 -16.30 -3.84
C SER A 275 -12.80 -17.55 -3.15
N ALA A 276 -12.11 -17.40 -2.00
CA ALA A 276 -11.66 -18.51 -1.18
C ALA A 276 -12.74 -19.02 -0.20
N LEU A 277 -13.88 -18.33 -0.08
CA LEU A 277 -14.99 -18.77 0.75
C LEU A 277 -15.59 -20.07 0.23
N ALA A 278 -15.89 -20.98 1.15
CA ALA A 278 -16.70 -22.14 0.81
C ALA A 278 -18.10 -21.67 0.35
N PRO A 279 -18.70 -22.26 -0.69
CA PRO A 279 -19.96 -21.76 -1.29
C PRO A 279 -21.09 -21.53 -0.28
N HIS A 280 -21.26 -22.44 0.69
CA HIS A 280 -22.29 -22.34 1.73
C HIS A 280 -22.07 -21.16 2.69
N ARG A 281 -20.81 -20.82 2.99
CA ARG A 281 -20.48 -19.66 3.85
C ARG A 281 -20.74 -18.36 3.12
N ARG A 282 -20.31 -18.28 1.85
CA ARG A 282 -20.55 -17.10 1.00
C ARG A 282 -22.05 -16.81 0.91
N LEU A 283 -22.85 -17.82 0.58
CA LEU A 283 -24.31 -17.71 0.50
C LEU A 283 -24.93 -17.20 1.82
N GLY A 284 -24.61 -17.86 2.95
CA GLY A 284 -25.15 -17.48 4.25
C GLY A 284 -24.77 -16.05 4.69
N LEU A 285 -23.58 -15.57 4.31
CA LEU A 285 -23.16 -14.20 4.55
C LEU A 285 -23.96 -13.19 3.70
N HIS A 286 -24.16 -13.45 2.41
CA HIS A 286 -25.00 -12.58 1.57
C HIS A 286 -26.45 -12.53 2.08
N GLU A 287 -27.04 -13.65 2.50
CA GLU A 287 -28.37 -13.69 3.11
C GLU A 287 -28.44 -12.85 4.40
N ALA A 288 -27.46 -13.02 5.30
CA ALA A 288 -27.42 -12.26 6.55
C ALA A 288 -27.22 -10.77 6.32
N ILE A 289 -26.33 -10.39 5.38
CA ILE A 289 -26.10 -9.00 5.00
C ILE A 289 -27.33 -8.39 4.34
N LEU A 290 -28.01 -9.11 3.45
CA LEU A 290 -29.25 -8.66 2.83
C LEU A 290 -30.29 -8.34 3.90
N ALA A 291 -30.54 -9.27 4.83
CA ALA A 291 -31.49 -9.07 5.93
C ALA A 291 -31.13 -7.88 6.83
N ALA A 292 -29.84 -7.65 7.09
CA ALA A 292 -29.37 -6.50 7.86
C ALA A 292 -29.50 -5.17 7.09
N LEU A 293 -29.37 -5.20 5.76
CA LEU A 293 -29.50 -4.03 4.88
C LEU A 293 -30.95 -3.65 4.60
N GLU A 294 -31.90 -4.59 4.53
CA GLU A 294 -33.32 -4.32 4.20
C GLU A 294 -33.92 -3.05 4.86
N PRO A 295 -33.71 -2.76 6.15
CA PRO A 295 -34.31 -1.58 6.78
C PRO A 295 -33.68 -0.24 6.40
N ARG A 296 -32.46 -0.21 5.83
CA ARG A 296 -31.62 1.02 5.73
C ARG A 296 -30.71 1.12 4.51
N GLY A 297 -30.53 0.05 3.76
CA GLY A 297 -29.61 -0.06 2.63
C GLY A 297 -30.16 0.61 1.37
N ASP A 298 -29.24 1.03 0.49
CA ASP A 298 -29.63 1.49 -0.84
C ASP A 298 -30.01 0.31 -1.76
N LEU A 299 -30.77 0.60 -2.81
CA LEU A 299 -31.26 -0.41 -3.76
C LEU A 299 -30.13 -1.16 -4.47
N SER A 300 -28.99 -0.52 -4.73
CA SER A 300 -27.87 -1.15 -5.42
C SER A 300 -27.24 -2.25 -4.57
N ARG A 301 -27.05 -2.01 -3.28
CA ARG A 301 -26.52 -3.01 -2.34
C ARG A 301 -27.52 -4.12 -2.10
N LEU A 302 -28.80 -3.78 -1.93
CA LEU A 302 -29.87 -4.77 -1.76
C LEU A 302 -29.97 -5.71 -2.97
N ALA A 303 -29.94 -5.17 -4.19
CA ALA A 303 -29.94 -5.95 -5.42
C ALA A 303 -28.71 -6.87 -5.52
N HIS A 304 -27.51 -6.32 -5.25
CA HIS A 304 -26.27 -7.10 -5.28
C HIS A 304 -26.30 -8.29 -4.32
N HIS A 305 -26.65 -8.07 -3.04
CA HIS A 305 -26.68 -9.17 -2.07
C HIS A 305 -27.84 -10.15 -2.31
N ALA A 306 -28.97 -9.70 -2.88
CA ALA A 306 -30.05 -10.59 -3.31
C ALA A 306 -29.62 -11.50 -4.46
N GLU A 307 -28.89 -10.96 -5.45
CA GLU A 307 -28.37 -11.73 -6.58
C GLU A 307 -27.37 -12.80 -6.11
N GLU A 308 -26.40 -12.42 -5.30
CA GLU A 308 -25.40 -13.35 -4.76
C GLU A 308 -25.98 -14.34 -3.74
N ALA A 309 -27.08 -13.99 -3.06
CA ALA A 309 -27.86 -14.92 -2.24
C ALA A 309 -28.77 -15.85 -3.06
N GLY A 310 -28.91 -15.62 -4.37
CA GLY A 310 -29.86 -16.37 -5.21
C GLY A 310 -31.34 -16.09 -4.90
N ASP A 311 -31.66 -14.99 -4.22
CA ASP A 311 -33.03 -14.58 -3.90
C ASP A 311 -33.65 -13.83 -5.07
N VAL A 312 -34.22 -14.59 -6.01
CA VAL A 312 -34.84 -14.08 -7.24
C VAL A 312 -35.98 -13.10 -6.93
N GLU A 313 -36.73 -13.30 -5.85
CA GLU A 313 -37.85 -12.39 -5.50
C GLU A 313 -37.31 -11.04 -5.01
N ALA A 314 -36.30 -11.06 -4.15
CA ALA A 314 -35.63 -9.85 -3.69
C ALA A 314 -34.93 -9.10 -4.84
N VAL A 315 -34.28 -9.80 -5.78
CA VAL A 315 -33.67 -9.16 -6.96
C VAL A 315 -34.71 -8.36 -7.75
N VAL A 316 -35.87 -8.95 -8.05
CA VAL A 316 -36.96 -8.26 -8.78
C VAL A 316 -37.49 -7.06 -7.99
N ARG A 317 -37.48 -7.13 -6.66
CA ARG A 317 -37.93 -6.04 -5.79
C ARG A 317 -36.95 -4.85 -5.79
N TYR A 318 -35.64 -5.12 -5.87
CA TYR A 318 -34.60 -4.12 -5.65
C TYR A 318 -33.89 -3.65 -6.93
N ALA A 319 -33.97 -4.39 -8.04
CA ALA A 319 -33.47 -4.01 -9.37
C ALA A 319 -34.58 -3.98 -10.45
N PRO A 320 -35.57 -3.08 -10.35
CA PRO A 320 -36.68 -2.98 -11.31
C PRO A 320 -36.31 -2.35 -12.66
#